data_AF-A0ABD0WQ94-F1
#
_entry.id   AF-A0ABD0WQ94-F1
#
_cell.length_a   1.000
_cell.length_b   1.000
_cell.length_c   1.000
_cell.angle_alpha   90.00
_cell.angle_beta   90.00
_cell.angle_gamma   90.00
#
_symmetry.space_group_name_H-M   'P 1'
#
loop_
_entity.id
_entity.type
_entity.pdbx_description
1 polymer ?
#
loop_
_entity_poly.entity_id
_entity_poly.type
_entity_poly.pdbx_seq_one_letter_code
_entity_poly.pdbx_strand_id
1 'polypeptide(L)'
;MSSSMSMRSFSVGRQPSFSSHSLRDSGRSRSRASVSFTAASPLGRSMSVSQDLNGQPVTLTLNGQLGNHTNEKEAMQSLNNRLANYLNKVRSLEKSNADLEQRIKQVMIERIPKGHDFETMMAQAHQVAQEVRKKTLENARLMLEIDNAKLAADDFRIKWWETEMCMSQSVERDCMALKKAKVDHEQIIVTLRGDLDSLKEELYFLKKNHEEEVEAIKGHIAAQTVNVEVDSGRGGPDLGSVMAALRSQYEGIVQKNKDQAEQWYLKKLEAVQNEVKESNEALRGGPE
;
A
#
# COMPACT_ATOMS: atom_id res chain seq x y z
N MET A 1 32.82 -11.99 -45.56
CA MET A 1 31.34 -12.01 -45.45
C MET A 1 30.97 -11.06 -44.33
N SER A 2 30.38 -9.92 -44.70
CA SER A 2 29.96 -8.86 -43.77
C SER A 2 28.65 -9.29 -43.11
N SER A 3 28.55 -9.20 -41.79
CA SER A 3 27.29 -9.32 -41.06
C SER A 3 27.17 -8.13 -40.11
N SER A 4 26.36 -7.18 -40.57
CA SER A 4 25.97 -5.96 -39.88
C SER A 4 24.95 -6.31 -38.80
N MET A 5 25.25 -6.02 -37.53
CA MET A 5 24.29 -6.10 -36.44
C MET A 5 23.74 -4.71 -36.15
N SER A 6 22.44 -4.58 -36.38
CA SER A 6 21.62 -3.40 -36.16
C SER A 6 21.40 -3.18 -34.65
N MET A 7 21.91 -2.06 -34.12
CA MET A 7 21.49 -1.57 -32.80
C MET A 7 20.34 -0.59 -32.99
N ARG A 8 19.13 -1.00 -32.56
CA ARG A 8 17.99 -0.09 -32.42
C ARG A 8 18.10 0.63 -31.09
N SER A 9 18.27 1.94 -31.18
CA SER A 9 18.12 2.91 -30.10
C SER A 9 16.65 2.99 -29.69
N PHE A 10 16.37 2.88 -28.38
CA PHE A 10 15.08 3.28 -27.82
C PHE A 10 15.23 4.68 -27.23
N SER A 11 14.49 5.61 -27.82
CA SER A 11 14.37 6.99 -27.42
C SER A 11 13.62 7.11 -26.09
N VAL A 12 14.28 7.70 -25.11
CA VAL A 12 13.65 8.28 -23.92
C VAL A 12 12.89 9.52 -24.36
N GLY A 13 11.57 9.49 -24.22
CA GLY A 13 10.73 10.64 -24.52
C GLY A 13 9.24 10.35 -24.38
N ARG A 14 8.70 10.47 -23.16
CA ARG A 14 7.31 10.94 -23.01
C ARG A 14 7.07 11.56 -21.64
N GLN A 15 6.74 12.85 -21.69
CA GLN A 15 6.24 13.68 -20.61
C GLN A 15 4.87 13.18 -20.11
N PRO A 16 4.54 13.27 -18.82
CA PRO A 16 3.17 13.21 -18.35
C PRO A 16 2.50 14.58 -18.47
N SER A 17 1.54 14.70 -19.38
CA SER A 17 0.64 15.86 -19.44
C SER A 17 -0.40 15.77 -18.31
N PHE A 18 -0.29 16.65 -17.32
CA PHE A 18 -1.37 16.93 -16.38
C PHE A 18 -2.42 17.80 -17.08
N SER A 19 -3.59 17.24 -17.34
CA SER A 19 -4.79 17.99 -17.68
C SER A 19 -5.49 18.44 -16.40
N SER A 20 -5.47 19.73 -16.12
CA SER A 20 -6.26 20.38 -15.09
C SER A 20 -7.74 20.37 -15.49
N HIS A 21 -8.54 19.54 -14.82
CA HIS A 21 -10.00 19.61 -14.93
C HIS A 21 -10.50 20.80 -14.11
N SER A 22 -10.99 21.82 -14.83
CA SER A 22 -11.61 23.00 -14.27
C SER A 22 -12.97 22.66 -13.64
N LEU A 23 -13.14 23.15 -12.42
CA LEU A 23 -14.38 23.21 -11.67
C LEU A 23 -15.45 23.93 -12.49
N ARG A 24 -16.54 23.24 -12.83
CA ARG A 24 -17.75 23.88 -13.35
C ARG A 24 -18.59 24.36 -12.18
N ASP A 25 -18.55 25.68 -11.99
CA ASP A 25 -19.49 26.46 -11.19
C ASP A 25 -20.88 26.39 -11.85
N SER A 26 -21.83 25.75 -11.18
CA SER A 26 -23.23 25.71 -11.57
C SER A 26 -23.95 26.97 -11.07
N GLY A 27 -23.68 28.08 -11.74
CA GLY A 27 -24.40 29.34 -11.59
C GLY A 27 -25.82 29.26 -12.16
N ARG A 28 -26.80 29.48 -11.28
CA ARG A 28 -28.25 29.57 -11.56
C ARG A 28 -28.56 30.43 -12.80
N SER A 29 -29.13 29.79 -13.83
CA SER A 29 -29.89 30.48 -14.87
C SER A 29 -31.17 31.09 -14.26
N ARG A 30 -31.21 32.42 -14.16
CA ARG A 30 -32.46 33.18 -13.97
C ARG A 30 -32.76 33.91 -15.27
N SER A 31 -33.57 33.28 -16.12
CA SER A 31 -34.17 33.93 -17.28
C SER A 31 -35.09 35.06 -16.81
N ARG A 32 -34.68 36.31 -17.02
CA ARG A 32 -35.58 37.47 -16.96
C ARG A 32 -36.32 37.55 -18.29
N ALA A 33 -37.61 37.21 -18.29
CA ALA A 33 -38.49 37.47 -19.41
C ALA A 33 -38.73 38.99 -19.53
N SER A 34 -38.38 39.56 -20.68
CA SER A 34 -38.76 40.91 -21.08
C SER A 34 -40.25 40.93 -21.44
N VAL A 35 -41.05 41.65 -20.67
CA VAL A 35 -42.45 41.92 -21.03
C VAL A 35 -42.49 43.12 -21.97
N SER A 36 -42.78 42.87 -23.25
CA SER A 36 -43.07 43.93 -24.22
C SER A 36 -44.52 44.37 -24.05
N PHE A 37 -44.74 45.62 -23.64
CA PHE A 37 -46.07 46.22 -23.68
C PHE A 37 -46.40 46.54 -25.14
N THR A 38 -47.48 45.97 -25.67
CA THR A 38 -48.06 46.40 -26.94
C THR A 38 -49.10 47.46 -26.60
N ALA A 39 -48.88 48.68 -27.09
CA ALA A 39 -49.83 49.78 -26.95
C ALA A 39 -51.10 49.46 -27.73
N ALA A 40 -52.21 49.29 -27.04
CA ALA A 40 -53.54 49.20 -27.63
C ALA A 40 -53.92 50.56 -28.25
N SER A 41 -54.26 50.57 -29.52
CA SER A 41 -54.85 51.72 -30.21
C SER A 41 -56.25 51.99 -29.65
N PRO A 42 -56.66 53.26 -29.42
CA PRO A 42 -58.02 53.55 -29.00
C PRO A 42 -58.97 53.49 -30.20
N LEU A 43 -60.01 52.66 -30.08
CA LEU A 43 -61.15 52.61 -30.99
C LEU A 43 -61.90 53.94 -30.97
N GLY A 44 -62.10 54.49 -32.17
CA GLY A 44 -62.77 55.75 -32.41
C GLY A 44 -64.25 55.73 -32.03
N ARG A 45 -64.71 56.88 -31.53
CA ARG A 45 -66.12 57.22 -31.34
C ARG A 45 -66.78 57.39 -32.71
N SER A 46 -67.80 56.59 -33.01
CA SER A 46 -68.72 56.87 -34.12
C SER A 46 -70.07 57.32 -33.56
N MET A 47 -70.48 58.51 -33.97
CA MET A 47 -71.81 59.07 -33.76
C MET A 47 -72.72 58.56 -34.87
N SER A 48 -73.81 57.88 -34.53
CA SER A 48 -74.88 57.58 -35.47
C SER A 48 -76.06 58.49 -35.22
N VAL A 49 -76.26 59.42 -36.16
CA VAL A 49 -77.49 60.16 -36.42
C VAL A 49 -78.57 59.16 -36.82
N SER A 50 -79.74 59.27 -36.20
CA SER A 50 -80.95 58.58 -36.67
C SER A 50 -82.06 59.61 -36.82
N GLN A 51 -82.14 60.04 -38.07
CA GLN A 51 -83.28 60.60 -38.76
C GLN A 51 -84.50 59.71 -38.53
N ASP A 52 -85.63 60.26 -38.12
CA ASP A 52 -86.92 59.71 -38.55
C ASP A 52 -87.95 60.82 -38.79
N LEU A 53 -88.36 60.83 -40.05
CA LEU A 53 -89.38 61.64 -40.68
C LEU A 53 -90.71 60.91 -40.50
N ASN A 54 -91.70 61.51 -39.83
CA ASN A 54 -93.08 61.17 -40.14
C ASN A 54 -94.01 62.36 -39.86
N GLY A 55 -94.33 63.08 -40.93
CA GLY A 55 -95.38 64.08 -40.93
C GLY A 55 -96.73 63.44 -41.21
N GLN A 56 -97.78 63.96 -40.57
CA GLN A 56 -99.07 64.19 -41.22
C GLN A 56 -99.64 65.53 -40.73
N PRO A 57 -100.25 66.33 -41.63
CA PRO A 57 -100.68 67.70 -41.36
C PRO A 57 -102.12 67.72 -40.84
N VAL A 58 -102.45 68.65 -39.95
CA VAL A 58 -103.85 68.95 -39.61
C VAL A 58 -104.12 70.40 -39.99
N THR A 59 -104.78 70.54 -41.14
CA THR A 59 -105.44 71.75 -41.62
C THR A 59 -106.73 71.95 -40.84
N LEU A 60 -106.97 73.12 -40.23
CA LEU A 60 -108.31 73.51 -39.79
C LEU A 60 -108.49 75.02 -39.96
N THR A 61 -108.99 75.39 -41.13
CA THR A 61 -109.75 76.62 -41.34
C THR A 61 -111.23 76.23 -41.26
N LEU A 62 -112.04 76.89 -40.42
CA LEU A 62 -113.37 77.43 -40.74
C LEU A 62 -114.18 77.81 -39.48
N ASN A 63 -114.58 79.08 -39.45
CA ASN A 63 -115.76 79.72 -38.86
C ASN A 63 -116.60 79.03 -37.77
N GLY A 64 -116.88 79.83 -36.73
CA GLY A 64 -118.23 80.33 -36.52
C GLY A 64 -119.27 79.42 -35.85
N GLN A 65 -119.34 79.60 -34.52
CA GLN A 65 -120.57 79.83 -33.75
C GLN A 65 -121.64 78.71 -33.61
N LEU A 66 -121.87 78.37 -32.33
CA LEU A 66 -123.14 77.97 -31.69
C LEU A 66 -123.38 76.45 -31.42
N GLY A 67 -122.97 75.99 -30.23
CA GLY A 67 -123.43 74.70 -29.64
C GLY A 67 -122.45 74.00 -28.69
N ASN A 68 -122.06 74.63 -27.56
CA ASN A 68 -120.83 74.29 -26.82
C ASN A 68 -120.91 73.28 -25.65
N HIS A 69 -122.04 72.63 -25.32
CA HIS A 69 -122.12 71.88 -24.05
C HIS A 69 -121.93 70.35 -24.13
N THR A 70 -122.12 69.71 -25.29
CA THR A 70 -121.93 68.25 -25.44
C THR A 70 -120.50 67.89 -25.87
N ASN A 71 -119.90 68.70 -26.75
CA ASN A 71 -118.54 68.50 -27.26
C ASN A 71 -117.47 68.73 -26.18
N GLU A 72 -117.68 69.65 -25.25
CA GLU A 72 -116.75 69.89 -24.14
C GLU A 72 -116.72 68.71 -23.16
N LYS A 73 -117.86 68.05 -22.95
CA LYS A 73 -117.96 66.86 -22.10
C LYS A 73 -117.31 65.64 -22.76
N GLU A 74 -117.46 65.46 -24.07
CA GLU A 74 -116.78 64.42 -24.83
C GLU A 74 -115.26 64.68 -24.94
N ALA A 75 -114.85 65.94 -25.10
CA ALA A 75 -113.44 66.32 -25.05
C ALA A 75 -112.83 66.08 -23.66
N MET A 76 -113.57 66.38 -22.58
CA MET A 76 -113.17 66.08 -21.20
C MET A 76 -113.13 64.57 -20.91
N GLN A 77 -114.05 63.77 -21.48
CA GLN A 77 -113.99 62.31 -21.39
C GLN A 77 -112.81 61.74 -22.17
N SER A 78 -112.52 62.27 -23.37
CA SER A 78 -111.34 61.89 -24.17
C SER A 78 -110.04 62.20 -23.42
N LEU A 79 -109.96 63.37 -22.77
CA LEU A 79 -108.81 63.74 -21.93
C LEU A 79 -108.68 62.83 -20.71
N ASN A 80 -109.78 62.52 -20.03
CA ASN A 80 -109.78 61.58 -18.90
C ASN A 80 -109.40 60.16 -19.32
N ASN A 81 -109.86 59.68 -20.48
CA ASN A 81 -109.47 58.39 -21.03
C ASN A 81 -107.98 58.36 -21.37
N ARG A 82 -107.45 59.46 -21.91
CA ARG A 82 -106.01 59.61 -22.19
C ARG A 82 -105.20 59.66 -20.89
N LEU A 83 -105.68 60.34 -19.85
CA LEU A 83 -105.07 60.37 -18.52
C LEU A 83 -105.10 58.98 -17.85
N ALA A 84 -106.22 58.25 -17.96
CA ALA A 84 -106.34 56.87 -17.48
C ALA A 84 -105.35 55.94 -18.21
N ASN A 85 -105.19 56.10 -19.52
CA ASN A 85 -104.18 55.38 -20.30
C ASN A 85 -102.75 55.73 -19.88
N TYR A 86 -102.44 57.01 -19.61
CA TYR A 86 -101.14 57.41 -19.06
C TYR A 86 -100.90 56.83 -17.66
N LEU A 87 -101.88 56.86 -16.76
CA LEU A 87 -101.77 56.25 -15.43
C LEU A 87 -101.55 54.74 -15.51
N ASN A 88 -102.27 54.04 -16.39
CA ASN A 88 -102.07 52.61 -16.64
C ASN A 88 -100.67 52.34 -17.21
N LYS A 89 -100.19 53.20 -18.12
CA LYS A 89 -98.84 53.08 -18.68
C LYS A 89 -97.76 53.31 -17.61
N VAL A 90 -97.92 54.32 -16.75
CA VAL A 90 -97.01 54.58 -15.62
C VAL A 90 -96.97 53.38 -14.68
N ARG A 91 -98.12 52.84 -14.26
CA ARG A 91 -98.16 51.61 -13.42
C ARG A 91 -97.49 50.42 -14.08
N SER A 92 -97.67 50.24 -15.40
CA SER A 92 -97.01 49.14 -16.12
C SER A 92 -95.48 49.31 -16.20
N LEU A 93 -95.01 50.55 -16.33
CA LEU A 93 -93.60 50.88 -16.37
C LEU A 93 -92.97 50.79 -14.97
N GLU A 94 -93.66 51.23 -13.93
CA GLU A 94 -93.24 51.06 -12.53
C GLU A 94 -93.10 49.57 -12.18
N LYS A 95 -94.08 48.74 -12.58
CA LYS A 95 -94.00 47.29 -12.40
C LYS A 95 -92.84 46.67 -13.18
N SER A 96 -92.67 47.05 -14.45
CA SER A 96 -91.56 46.55 -15.27
C SER A 96 -90.20 47.01 -14.72
N ASN A 97 -90.09 48.22 -14.19
CA ASN A 97 -88.87 48.71 -13.55
C ASN A 97 -88.58 47.95 -12.26
N ALA A 98 -89.59 47.69 -11.42
CA ALA A 98 -89.42 46.88 -10.21
C ALA A 98 -88.95 45.45 -10.55
N ASP A 99 -89.52 44.83 -11.58
CA ASP A 99 -89.11 43.50 -12.05
C ASP A 99 -87.68 43.52 -12.61
N LEU A 100 -87.30 44.55 -13.37
CA LEU A 100 -85.95 44.73 -13.90
C LEU A 100 -84.93 44.98 -12.77
N GLU A 101 -85.28 45.79 -11.76
CA GLU A 101 -84.43 46.02 -10.59
C GLU A 101 -84.20 44.72 -9.80
N GLN A 102 -85.24 43.88 -9.65
CA GLN A 102 -85.10 42.57 -9.02
C GLN A 102 -84.17 41.66 -9.82
N ARG A 103 -84.34 41.60 -11.16
CA ARG A 103 -83.46 40.83 -12.04
C ARG A 103 -82.02 41.32 -12.00
N ILE A 104 -81.80 42.63 -11.97
CA ILE A 104 -80.45 43.22 -11.84
C ILE A 104 -79.83 42.82 -10.50
N LYS A 105 -80.57 42.91 -9.39
CA LYS A 105 -80.09 42.48 -8.07
C LYS A 105 -79.74 40.99 -8.06
N GLN A 106 -80.59 40.16 -8.66
CA GLN A 106 -80.34 38.72 -8.76
C GLN A 106 -79.10 38.42 -9.60
N VAL A 107 -78.96 39.03 -10.78
CA VAL A 107 -77.77 38.89 -11.63
C VAL A 107 -76.54 39.46 -10.93
N MET A 108 -76.63 40.53 -10.15
CA MET A 108 -75.48 41.01 -9.36
C MET A 108 -75.04 40.00 -8.30
N ILE A 109 -75.98 39.32 -7.64
CA ILE A 109 -75.67 38.26 -6.67
C ILE A 109 -75.07 37.04 -7.36
N GLU A 110 -75.59 36.65 -8.53
CA GLU A 110 -75.09 35.51 -9.31
C GLU A 110 -73.75 35.82 -10.01
N ARG A 111 -73.53 37.09 -10.38
CA ARG A 111 -72.31 37.60 -11.04
C ARG A 111 -71.20 37.93 -10.06
N ILE A 112 -71.46 38.01 -8.75
CA ILE A 112 -70.39 37.84 -7.76
C ILE A 112 -69.86 36.43 -8.03
N PRO A 113 -68.65 36.29 -8.63
CA PRO A 113 -68.12 34.98 -8.88
C PRO A 113 -68.09 34.30 -7.52
N LYS A 114 -68.73 33.13 -7.39
CA LYS A 114 -68.54 32.26 -6.23
C LYS A 114 -67.03 32.17 -6.08
N GLY A 115 -66.49 32.86 -5.06
CA GLY A 115 -65.05 33.00 -4.90
C GLY A 115 -64.50 31.60 -5.01
N HIS A 116 -63.53 31.38 -5.91
CA HIS A 116 -62.83 30.09 -5.97
C HIS A 116 -62.59 29.64 -4.55
N ASP A 117 -62.92 28.39 -4.19
CA ASP A 117 -62.86 27.89 -2.83
C ASP A 117 -61.45 28.14 -2.26
N PHE A 118 -61.24 29.33 -1.68
CA PHE A 118 -59.90 29.84 -1.36
C PHE A 118 -59.28 28.98 -0.27
N GLU A 119 -60.13 28.43 0.58
CA GLU A 119 -59.78 27.48 1.62
C GLU A 119 -59.28 26.15 1.04
N THR A 120 -59.90 25.60 -0.02
CA THR A 120 -59.44 24.34 -0.63
C THR A 120 -58.14 24.56 -1.40
N MET A 121 -58.00 25.68 -2.12
CA MET A 121 -56.78 26.04 -2.81
C MET A 121 -55.63 26.32 -1.82
N MET A 122 -55.91 26.97 -0.70
CA MET A 122 -54.94 27.20 0.37
C MET A 122 -54.53 25.88 1.04
N ALA A 123 -55.48 24.97 1.28
CA ALA A 123 -55.20 23.64 1.80
C ALA A 123 -54.31 22.83 0.84
N GLN A 124 -54.60 22.84 -0.47
CA GLN A 124 -53.76 22.20 -1.48
C GLN A 124 -52.36 22.82 -1.55
N ALA A 125 -52.25 24.16 -1.52
CA ALA A 125 -50.95 24.84 -1.49
C ALA A 125 -50.14 24.47 -0.24
N HIS A 126 -50.79 24.35 0.92
CA HIS A 126 -50.14 23.93 2.15
C HIS A 126 -49.70 22.46 2.10
N GLN A 127 -50.53 21.57 1.56
CA GLN A 127 -50.18 20.16 1.37
C GLN A 127 -48.96 20.00 0.46
N VAL A 128 -48.92 20.71 -0.67
CA VAL A 128 -47.76 20.70 -1.59
C VAL A 128 -46.52 21.26 -0.88
N ALA A 129 -46.64 22.34 -0.11
CA ALA A 129 -45.51 22.88 0.65
C ALA A 129 -44.97 21.89 1.69
N GLN A 130 -45.85 21.15 2.38
CA GLN A 130 -45.45 20.10 3.31
C GLN A 130 -44.78 18.93 2.60
N GLU A 131 -45.29 18.52 1.44
CA GLU A 131 -44.68 17.46 0.64
C GLU A 131 -43.29 17.86 0.14
N VAL A 132 -43.12 19.08 -0.37
CA VAL A 132 -41.82 19.63 -0.77
C VAL A 132 -40.85 19.64 0.41
N ARG A 133 -41.30 20.05 1.61
CA ARG A 133 -40.47 20.03 2.82
C ARG A 133 -40.05 18.61 3.18
N LYS A 134 -40.98 17.64 3.14
CA LYS A 134 -40.69 16.23 3.39
C LYS A 134 -39.66 15.69 2.40
N LYS A 135 -39.85 15.97 1.10
CA LYS A 135 -38.92 15.55 0.04
C LYS A 135 -37.55 16.20 0.17
N THR A 136 -37.48 17.45 0.63
CA THR A 136 -36.20 18.14 0.90
C THR A 136 -35.45 17.48 2.05
N LEU A 137 -36.13 17.09 3.12
CA LEU A 137 -35.52 16.36 4.23
C LEU A 137 -35.09 14.94 3.82
N GLU A 138 -35.91 14.23 3.03
CA GLU A 138 -35.55 12.93 2.46
C GLU A 138 -34.31 13.05 1.56
N ASN A 139 -34.23 14.08 0.72
CA ASN A 139 -33.08 14.33 -0.13
C ASN A 139 -31.81 14.62 0.68
N ALA A 140 -31.91 15.45 1.73
CA ALA A 140 -30.79 15.73 2.63
C ALA A 140 -30.33 14.45 3.36
N ARG A 141 -31.26 13.60 3.79
CA ARG A 141 -30.93 12.30 4.39
C ARG A 141 -30.21 11.39 3.40
N LEU A 142 -30.72 11.26 2.17
CA LEU A 142 -30.09 10.44 1.14
C LEU A 142 -28.69 10.95 0.78
N MET A 143 -28.49 12.27 0.74
CA MET A 143 -27.16 12.86 0.54
C MET A 143 -26.18 12.45 1.64
N LEU A 144 -26.61 12.48 2.90
CA LEU A 144 -25.78 12.03 4.02
C LEU A 144 -25.48 10.52 3.96
N GLU A 145 -26.46 9.70 3.58
CA GLU A 145 -26.26 8.25 3.38
C GLU A 145 -25.28 7.97 2.24
N ILE A 146 -25.37 8.73 1.14
CA ILE A 146 -24.42 8.66 0.02
C ILE A 146 -23.01 9.04 0.46
N ASP A 147 -22.87 10.15 1.20
CA ASP A 147 -21.56 10.60 1.66
C ASP A 147 -20.97 9.63 2.69
N ASN A 148 -21.78 9.04 3.56
CA ASN A 148 -21.35 7.96 4.45
C ASN A 148 -20.87 6.73 3.67
N ALA A 149 -21.63 6.29 2.66
CA ALA A 149 -21.24 5.16 1.82
C ALA A 149 -19.94 5.42 1.04
N LYS A 150 -19.72 6.66 0.57
CA LYS A 150 -18.45 7.06 -0.06
C LYS A 150 -17.29 7.03 0.93
N LEU A 151 -17.47 7.60 2.13
CA LEU A 151 -16.43 7.57 3.17
C LEU A 151 -16.09 6.13 3.57
N ALA A 152 -17.09 5.26 3.72
CA ALA A 152 -16.85 3.84 4.00
C ALA A 152 -16.09 3.15 2.85
N ALA A 153 -16.42 3.45 1.60
CA ALA A 153 -15.71 2.92 0.44
C ALA A 153 -14.25 3.42 0.39
N ASP A 154 -14.00 4.69 0.71
CA ASP A 154 -12.66 5.25 0.82
C ASP A 154 -11.87 4.64 1.99
N ASP A 155 -12.50 4.41 3.13
CA ASP A 155 -11.90 3.70 4.26
C ASP A 155 -11.48 2.29 3.88
N PHE A 156 -12.33 1.55 3.17
CA PHE A 156 -11.97 0.22 2.67
C PHE A 156 -10.85 0.29 1.65
N ARG A 157 -10.87 1.27 0.74
CA ARG A 157 -9.81 1.48 -0.25
C ARG A 157 -8.48 1.75 0.43
N ILE A 158 -8.42 2.63 1.43
CA ILE A 158 -7.20 2.94 2.18
C ILE A 158 -6.71 1.70 2.94
N LYS A 159 -7.59 1.02 3.68
CA LYS A 159 -7.21 -0.19 4.44
C LYS A 159 -6.64 -1.30 3.55
N TRP A 160 -7.33 -1.59 2.44
CA TRP A 160 -6.87 -2.60 1.48
C TRP A 160 -5.60 -2.17 0.77
N TRP A 161 -5.58 -0.96 0.23
CA TRP A 161 -4.47 -0.49 -0.59
C TRP A 161 -3.20 -0.25 0.23
N GLU A 162 -3.30 0.41 1.38
CA GLU A 162 -2.13 0.83 2.13
C GLU A 162 -1.66 -0.23 3.10
N THR A 163 -2.57 -0.87 3.84
CA THR A 163 -2.16 -1.83 4.87
C THR A 163 -1.95 -3.21 4.26
N GLU A 164 -2.99 -3.77 3.63
CA GLU A 164 -2.95 -5.16 3.17
C GLU A 164 -2.00 -5.36 1.99
N MET A 165 -2.04 -4.50 0.97
CA MET A 165 -1.12 -4.63 -0.17
C MET A 165 0.34 -4.36 0.23
N CYS A 166 0.61 -3.37 1.07
CA CYS A 166 1.98 -3.09 1.53
C CYS A 166 2.54 -4.25 2.37
N MET A 167 1.73 -4.79 3.28
CA MET A 167 2.11 -5.98 4.05
C MET A 167 2.33 -7.20 3.15
N SER A 168 1.42 -7.46 2.21
CA SER A 168 1.54 -8.56 1.24
C SER A 168 2.81 -8.43 0.41
N GLN A 169 3.11 -7.22 -0.09
CA GLN A 169 4.33 -6.96 -0.84
C GLN A 169 5.59 -7.11 0.01
N SER A 170 5.53 -6.76 1.30
CA SER A 170 6.65 -7.00 2.23
C SER A 170 6.91 -8.48 2.41
N VAL A 171 5.86 -9.27 2.67
CA VAL A 171 5.96 -10.72 2.82
C VAL A 171 6.44 -11.37 1.51
N GLU A 172 5.99 -10.89 0.36
CA GLU A 172 6.46 -11.37 -0.94
C GLU A 172 7.95 -11.09 -1.15
N ARG A 173 8.42 -9.88 -0.80
CA ARG A 173 9.84 -9.52 -0.82
C ARG A 173 10.67 -10.43 0.11
N ASP A 174 10.20 -10.67 1.33
CA ASP A 174 10.87 -11.56 2.28
C ASP A 174 10.91 -13.01 1.79
N CYS A 175 9.81 -13.50 1.20
CA CYS A 175 9.75 -14.82 0.59
C CYS A 175 10.74 -14.96 -0.58
N MET A 176 10.84 -13.95 -1.43
CA MET A 176 11.82 -13.91 -2.53
C MET A 176 13.26 -13.88 -2.00
N ALA A 177 13.53 -13.10 -0.95
CA ALA A 177 14.85 -13.04 -0.32
C ALA A 177 15.25 -14.40 0.29
N LEU A 178 14.33 -15.06 1.00
CA LEU A 178 14.54 -16.40 1.56
C LEU A 178 14.76 -17.45 0.47
N LYS A 179 14.00 -17.39 -0.64
CA LYS A 179 14.22 -18.27 -1.80
C LYS A 179 15.61 -18.06 -2.40
N LYS A 180 16.07 -16.81 -2.51
CA LYS A 180 17.42 -16.52 -2.99
C LYS A 180 18.50 -17.07 -2.03
N ALA A 181 18.36 -16.81 -0.73
CA ALA A 181 19.29 -17.34 0.27
C ALA A 181 19.34 -18.87 0.26
N LYS A 182 18.20 -19.54 0.05
CA LYS A 182 18.15 -21.00 -0.14
C LYS A 182 18.99 -21.45 -1.33
N VAL A 183 18.83 -20.80 -2.49
CA VAL A 183 19.60 -21.12 -3.70
C VAL A 183 21.10 -20.86 -3.48
N ASP A 184 21.46 -19.76 -2.82
CA ASP A 184 22.86 -19.45 -2.49
C ASP A 184 23.46 -20.52 -1.57
N HIS A 185 22.72 -21.00 -0.57
CA HIS A 185 23.14 -22.10 0.30
C HIS A 185 23.24 -23.44 -0.43
N GLU A 186 22.30 -23.74 -1.32
CA GLU A 186 22.36 -24.94 -2.18
C GLU A 186 23.62 -24.91 -3.05
N GLN A 187 23.96 -23.75 -3.62
CA GLN A 187 25.20 -23.58 -4.37
C GLN A 187 26.44 -23.81 -3.50
N ILE A 188 26.48 -23.27 -2.27
CA ILE A 188 27.58 -23.50 -1.33
C ILE A 188 27.71 -24.99 -0.99
N ILE A 189 26.59 -25.69 -0.76
CA ILE A 189 26.60 -27.14 -0.48
C ILE A 189 27.19 -27.91 -1.67
N VAL A 190 26.82 -27.55 -2.90
CA VAL A 190 27.37 -28.19 -4.10
C VAL A 190 28.88 -27.96 -4.22
N THR A 191 29.34 -26.72 -4.00
CA THR A 191 30.78 -26.41 -4.00
C THR A 191 31.54 -27.20 -2.94
N LEU A 192 31.06 -27.20 -1.68
CA LEU A 192 31.70 -27.93 -0.58
C LEU A 192 31.72 -29.45 -0.80
N ARG A 193 30.70 -30.00 -1.45
CA ARG A 193 30.70 -31.41 -1.87
C ARG A 193 31.79 -31.69 -2.90
N GLY A 194 31.94 -30.80 -3.89
CA GLY A 194 33.02 -30.87 -4.87
C GLY A 194 34.40 -30.82 -4.22
N ASP A 195 34.62 -29.88 -3.28
CA ASP A 195 35.88 -29.76 -2.54
C ASP A 195 36.18 -31.03 -1.71
N LEU A 196 35.15 -31.58 -1.07
CA LEU A 196 35.26 -32.80 -0.28
C LEU A 196 35.61 -34.02 -1.14
N ASP A 197 35.02 -34.14 -2.33
CA ASP A 197 35.33 -35.24 -3.25
C ASP A 197 36.73 -35.07 -3.85
N SER A 198 37.14 -33.84 -4.20
CA SER A 198 38.52 -33.53 -4.62
C SER A 198 39.54 -33.92 -3.53
N LEU A 199 39.28 -33.55 -2.28
CA LEU A 199 40.19 -33.84 -1.16
C LEU A 199 40.28 -35.34 -0.86
N LYS A 200 39.18 -36.09 -1.06
CA LYS A 200 39.19 -37.56 -0.98
C LYS A 200 40.03 -38.18 -2.10
N GLU A 201 39.92 -37.67 -3.32
CA GLU A 201 40.74 -38.11 -4.45
C GLU A 201 42.22 -37.84 -4.19
N GLU A 202 42.57 -36.67 -3.67
CA GLU A 202 43.95 -36.33 -3.26
C GLU A 202 44.47 -37.28 -2.17
N LEU A 203 43.66 -37.59 -1.15
CA LEU A 203 44.04 -38.52 -0.10
C LEU A 203 44.27 -39.93 -0.67
N TYR A 204 43.37 -40.39 -1.55
CA TYR A 204 43.52 -41.67 -2.23
C TYR A 204 44.80 -41.71 -3.08
N PHE A 205 45.07 -40.64 -3.83
CA PHE A 205 46.28 -40.51 -4.63
C PHE A 205 47.55 -40.53 -3.76
N LEU A 206 47.58 -39.77 -2.67
CA LEU A 206 48.73 -39.71 -1.77
C LEU A 206 48.99 -41.05 -1.07
N LYS A 207 47.92 -41.74 -0.65
CA LYS A 207 48.03 -43.07 -0.04
C LYS A 207 48.59 -44.08 -1.03
N LYS A 208 48.08 -44.07 -2.27
CA LYS A 208 48.57 -44.95 -3.35
C LYS A 208 50.03 -44.65 -3.69
N ASN A 209 50.39 -43.38 -3.84
CA ASN A 209 51.77 -42.97 -4.12
C ASN A 209 52.73 -43.40 -2.98
N HIS A 210 52.32 -43.22 -1.72
CA HIS A 210 53.12 -43.69 -0.58
C HIS A 210 53.30 -45.21 -0.58
N GLU A 211 52.25 -45.97 -0.90
CA GLU A 211 52.33 -47.43 -1.01
C GLU A 211 53.29 -47.86 -2.12
N GLU A 212 53.20 -47.24 -3.29
CA GLU A 212 54.11 -47.46 -4.43
C GLU A 212 55.57 -47.09 -4.09
N GLU A 213 55.81 -45.96 -3.42
CA GLU A 213 57.15 -45.54 -2.97
C GLU A 213 57.74 -46.51 -1.95
N VAL A 214 56.93 -46.96 -0.98
CA VAL A 214 57.35 -47.95 0.02
C VAL A 214 57.67 -49.28 -0.64
N GLU A 215 56.87 -49.72 -1.60
CA GLU A 215 57.13 -50.94 -2.37
C GLU A 215 58.40 -50.80 -3.22
N ALA A 216 58.61 -49.65 -3.86
CA ALA A 216 59.83 -49.36 -4.61
C ALA A 216 61.09 -49.35 -3.73
N ILE A 217 61.03 -48.75 -2.53
CA ILE A 217 62.14 -48.75 -1.57
C ILE A 217 62.40 -50.17 -1.05
N LYS A 218 61.35 -50.93 -0.71
CA LYS A 218 61.50 -52.34 -0.32
C LYS A 218 62.12 -53.18 -1.43
N GLY A 219 61.69 -52.96 -2.67
CA GLY A 219 62.27 -53.57 -3.87
C GLY A 219 63.73 -53.19 -4.05
N HIS A 220 64.09 -51.91 -3.83
CA HIS A 220 65.47 -51.44 -3.89
C HIS A 220 66.33 -52.07 -2.78
N ILE A 221 65.84 -52.18 -1.55
CA ILE A 221 66.52 -52.87 -0.45
C ILE A 221 66.65 -54.38 -0.73
N ALA A 222 65.66 -55.00 -1.36
CA ALA A 222 65.72 -56.42 -1.72
C ALA A 222 66.69 -56.69 -2.89
N ALA A 223 66.74 -55.80 -3.89
CA ALA A 223 67.66 -55.88 -5.02
C ALA A 223 69.09 -55.50 -4.64
N GLN A 224 69.25 -54.48 -3.79
CA GLN A 224 70.47 -54.18 -3.08
C GLN A 224 70.56 -55.13 -1.89
N THR A 225 70.72 -56.43 -2.16
CA THR A 225 71.14 -57.39 -1.15
C THR A 225 72.43 -56.86 -0.53
N VAL A 226 72.30 -56.17 0.60
CA VAL A 226 73.44 -55.84 1.44
C VAL A 226 73.88 -57.19 1.99
N ASN A 227 74.73 -57.86 1.21
CA ASN A 227 75.54 -58.97 1.65
C ASN A 227 76.51 -58.37 2.68
N VAL A 228 76.00 -58.12 3.89
CA VAL A 228 76.83 -57.93 5.07
C VAL A 228 77.39 -59.32 5.34
N GLU A 229 78.42 -59.70 4.59
CA GLU A 229 79.46 -60.53 5.14
C GLU A 229 80.02 -59.74 6.32
N VAL A 230 79.36 -59.88 7.47
CA VAL A 230 80.04 -59.74 8.74
C VAL A 230 81.14 -60.76 8.59
N ASP A 231 82.37 -60.27 8.44
CA ASP A 231 83.60 -61.06 8.54
C ASP A 231 83.62 -61.69 9.94
N SER A 232 82.78 -62.70 10.08
CA SER A 232 82.78 -63.71 11.13
C SER A 232 83.76 -64.79 10.70
N GLY A 233 84.80 -64.42 9.95
CA GLY A 233 86.02 -65.18 9.76
C GLY A 233 86.64 -65.40 11.13
N ARG A 234 86.24 -66.51 11.77
CA ARG A 234 87.00 -67.28 12.75
C ARG A 234 87.86 -66.47 13.73
N GLY A 235 87.31 -66.31 14.94
CA GLY A 235 88.12 -66.21 16.16
C GLY A 235 88.38 -64.79 16.61
N GLY A 236 87.42 -64.19 17.32
CA GLY A 236 87.76 -63.15 18.29
C GLY A 236 88.88 -63.66 19.21
N PRO A 237 89.81 -62.80 19.64
CA PRO A 237 91.02 -63.22 20.34
C PRO A 237 90.62 -64.06 21.55
N ASP A 238 91.12 -65.31 21.58
CA ASP A 238 90.80 -66.28 22.62
C ASP A 238 91.04 -65.64 23.99
N LEU A 239 89.93 -65.29 24.65
CA LEU A 239 89.94 -64.65 25.97
C LEU A 239 90.65 -65.55 26.98
N GLY A 240 90.68 -66.87 26.74
CA GLY A 240 91.47 -67.84 27.50
C GLY A 240 92.96 -67.54 27.46
N SER A 241 93.53 -67.33 26.27
CA SER A 241 94.93 -66.92 26.07
C SER A 241 95.27 -65.60 26.77
N VAL A 242 94.39 -64.59 26.65
CA VAL A 242 94.61 -63.28 27.30
C VAL A 242 94.57 -63.42 28.83
N MET A 243 93.64 -64.19 29.39
CA MET A 243 93.59 -64.45 30.83
C MET A 243 94.75 -65.30 31.34
N ALA A 244 95.27 -66.24 30.54
CA ALA A 244 96.45 -67.03 30.87
C ALA A 244 97.72 -66.16 30.91
N ALA A 245 97.88 -65.26 29.93
CA ALA A 245 98.97 -64.29 29.91
C ALA A 245 98.92 -63.34 31.12
N LEU A 246 97.72 -62.87 31.49
CA LEU A 246 97.53 -62.03 32.68
C LEU A 246 97.94 -62.77 33.96
N ARG A 247 97.55 -64.04 34.11
CA ARG A 247 97.97 -64.87 35.26
C ARG A 247 99.48 -65.03 35.33
N SER A 248 100.13 -65.33 34.22
CA SER A 248 101.58 -65.50 34.16
C SER A 248 102.34 -64.21 34.55
N GLN A 249 101.83 -63.04 34.16
CA GLN A 249 102.41 -61.76 34.59
C GLN A 249 102.28 -61.54 36.10
N TYR A 250 101.13 -61.83 36.69
CA TYR A 250 100.95 -61.69 38.14
C TYR A 250 101.81 -62.67 38.93
N GLU A 251 101.93 -63.91 38.47
CA GLU A 251 102.81 -64.92 39.08
C GLU A 251 104.28 -64.47 39.04
N GLY A 252 104.73 -63.90 37.92
CA GLY A 252 106.06 -63.31 37.79
C GLY A 252 106.31 -62.12 38.73
N ILE A 253 105.30 -61.27 38.96
CA ILE A 253 105.40 -60.15 39.91
C ILE A 253 105.49 -60.68 41.35
N VAL A 254 104.67 -61.68 41.70
CA VAL A 254 104.69 -62.30 43.04
C VAL A 254 106.05 -62.97 43.30
N GLN A 255 106.60 -63.69 42.33
CA GLN A 255 107.91 -64.32 42.46
C GLN A 255 109.02 -63.28 42.64
N LYS A 256 109.03 -62.20 41.84
CA LYS A 256 110.00 -61.10 42.02
C LYS A 256 109.87 -60.43 43.38
N ASN A 257 108.65 -60.22 43.87
CA ASN A 257 108.43 -59.64 45.19
C ASN A 257 108.97 -60.57 46.29
N LYS A 258 108.74 -61.89 46.18
CA LYS A 258 109.30 -62.89 47.09
C LYS A 258 110.84 -62.85 47.08
N ASP A 259 111.46 -62.87 45.91
CA ASP A 259 112.93 -62.83 45.79
C ASP A 259 113.50 -61.50 46.35
N GLN A 260 112.81 -60.37 46.13
CA GLN A 260 113.18 -59.08 46.70
C GLN A 260 113.03 -59.04 48.23
N ALA A 261 111.98 -59.67 48.77
CA ALA A 261 111.81 -59.80 50.21
C ALA A 261 112.91 -60.68 50.82
N GLU A 262 113.25 -61.81 50.19
CA GLU A 262 114.35 -62.68 50.61
C GLU A 262 115.71 -61.95 50.56
N GLN A 263 115.99 -61.20 49.50
CA GLN A 263 117.21 -60.36 49.41
C GLN A 263 117.22 -59.26 50.47
N TRP A 264 116.08 -58.64 50.75
CA TRP A 264 115.96 -57.64 51.81
C TRP A 264 116.21 -58.26 53.19
N TYR A 265 115.68 -59.45 53.46
CA TYR A 265 115.94 -60.21 54.67
C TYR A 265 117.41 -60.59 54.81
N LEU A 266 118.04 -61.10 53.74
CA LEU A 266 119.46 -61.43 53.73
C LEU A 266 120.32 -60.19 54.01
N LYS A 267 120.02 -59.06 53.36
CA LYS A 267 120.72 -57.79 53.60
C LYS A 267 120.54 -57.29 55.04
N LYS A 268 119.36 -57.47 55.63
CA LYS A 268 119.12 -57.10 57.03
C LYS A 268 119.85 -58.04 58.00
N LEU A 269 119.92 -59.33 57.69
CA LEU A 269 120.65 -60.32 58.47
C LEU A 269 122.16 -60.08 58.39
N GLU A 270 122.68 -59.71 57.22
CA GLU A 270 124.07 -59.27 57.04
C GLU A 270 124.37 -57.98 57.82
N ALA A 271 123.47 -57.00 57.80
CA ALA A 271 123.62 -55.78 58.59
C ALA A 271 123.64 -56.07 60.11
N VAL A 272 122.74 -56.93 60.61
CA VAL A 272 122.76 -57.38 62.02
C VAL A 272 124.02 -58.19 62.32
N GLN A 273 124.48 -59.04 61.41
CA GLN A 273 125.72 -59.80 61.58
C GLN A 273 126.95 -58.88 61.64
N ASN A 274 126.96 -57.79 60.87
CA ASN A 274 128.00 -56.77 60.93
C ASN A 274 127.91 -55.94 62.22
N GLU A 275 126.72 -55.58 62.69
CA GLU A 275 126.52 -54.91 63.99
C GLU A 275 126.96 -55.80 65.16
N VAL A 276 126.70 -57.12 65.10
CA VAL A 276 127.21 -58.09 66.08
C VAL A 276 128.73 -58.23 66.01
N LYS A 277 129.34 -58.17 64.81
CA LYS A 277 130.81 -58.17 64.66
C LYS A 277 131.42 -56.87 65.20
N GLU A 278 130.83 -55.72 64.91
CA GLU A 278 131.26 -54.41 65.39
C GLU A 278 131.10 -54.30 66.91
N SER A 279 130.01 -54.85 67.47
CA SER A 279 129.83 -54.98 68.93
C SER A 279 130.85 -55.93 69.57
N ASN A 280 131.26 -57.00 68.89
CA ASN A 280 132.28 -57.93 69.37
C ASN A 280 133.71 -57.34 69.25
N GLU A 281 133.99 -56.55 68.21
CA GLU A 281 135.23 -55.79 68.06
C GLU A 281 135.33 -54.65 69.11
N ALA A 282 134.22 -53.98 69.42
CA ALA A 282 134.13 -52.99 70.50
C ALA A 282 134.37 -53.59 71.89
N LEU A 283 134.07 -54.89 72.10
CA LEU A 283 134.36 -55.60 73.36
C LEU A 283 135.81 -56.10 73.45
N ARG A 284 136.56 -56.12 72.34
CA ARG A 284 137.97 -56.59 72.29
C ARG A 284 139.01 -55.47 72.20
N GLY A 285 138.57 -54.22 72.06
CA GLY A 285 139.44 -53.06 71.96
C GLY A 285 138.98 -51.92 72.86
N GLY A 286 139.31 -51.98 74.15
CA GLY A 286 139.33 -50.77 74.97
C GLY A 286 139.37 -51.03 76.46
N PRO A 287 140.10 -50.20 77.20
CA PRO A 287 141.53 -49.92 77.07
C PRO A 287 142.23 -50.22 78.41
N GLU A 288 143.54 -49.92 78.52
CA GLU A 288 144.07 -49.52 79.83
C GLU A 288 143.27 -48.34 80.42
#